data_AF-A0A7S2IUD9-F1
#
_entry.id   AF-A0A7S2IUD9-F1
#
_cell.length_a   1.000
_cell.length_b   1.000
_cell.length_c   1.000
_cell.angle_alpha   90.00
_cell.angle_beta   90.00
_cell.angle_gamma   90.00
#
_symmetry.space_group_name_H-M   'P 1'
#
loop_
_entity.id
_entity.type
_entity.pdbx_description
1 polymer ?
#
loop_
_entity_poly.entity_id
_entity_poly.type
_entity_poly.pdbx_seq_one_letter_code
_entity_poly.pdbx_strand_id
1 'polypeptide(L)'
;LPRTAVGVYGAAVLEDMQLEAGTLPVTRIPGVVSIEDKQVADASSVAASSAVAHLESARDEAWRKARGSLAVASDPPIRSSQVYALLSAETDRFAQLEAAIKDAKAHSVHKQRVAELTSAAWDAHESLKLKELRASSAATALEQATTAAQKARELETELLRELEVEAGRQAAACQSGERG
;
A
#
# COMPACT_ATOMS: atom_id res chain seq x y z
N LEU A 1 22.56 -25.38 58.01
CA LEU A 1 22.42 -24.85 56.63
C LEU A 1 20.97 -24.44 56.38
N PRO A 2 20.62 -23.16 56.47
CA PRO A 2 19.43 -22.62 55.82
C PRO A 2 19.83 -21.89 54.54
N ARG A 3 19.24 -22.29 53.40
CA ARG A 3 19.35 -21.57 52.13
C ARG A 3 18.48 -20.32 52.19
N THR A 4 19.12 -19.20 51.91
CA THR A 4 18.55 -17.86 51.78
C THR A 4 17.54 -17.78 50.64
N ALA A 5 16.50 -16.99 50.90
CA ALA A 5 15.54 -16.48 49.94
C ALA A 5 16.23 -15.65 48.84
N VAL A 6 15.57 -15.63 47.67
CA VAL A 6 15.11 -14.44 46.91
C VAL A 6 15.04 -14.88 45.46
N GLY A 7 13.84 -15.16 45.00
CA GLY A 7 13.55 -15.43 43.61
C GLY A 7 12.21 -14.78 43.25
N VAL A 8 12.27 -13.95 42.22
CA VAL A 8 11.17 -13.46 41.38
C VAL A 8 10.35 -12.29 41.95
N TYR A 9 10.81 -11.08 41.64
CA TYR A 9 9.94 -9.94 41.35
C TYR A 9 10.35 -9.37 39.99
N GLY A 10 9.38 -9.19 39.08
CA GLY A 10 9.58 -8.47 37.83
C GLY A 10 8.96 -9.07 36.57
N ALA A 11 7.84 -9.80 36.65
CA ALA A 11 7.00 -10.12 35.50
C ALA A 11 5.69 -9.32 35.60
N ALA A 12 5.77 -8.05 35.20
CA ALA A 12 4.67 -7.16 34.87
C ALA A 12 5.38 -6.03 34.09
N VAL A 13 5.14 -5.80 32.80
CA VAL A 13 3.91 -5.25 32.24
C VAL A 13 3.91 -5.61 30.75
N LEU A 14 2.99 -6.47 30.31
CA LEU A 14 2.63 -6.68 28.91
C LEU A 14 1.32 -7.45 28.81
N GLU A 15 0.30 -6.97 29.51
CA GLU A 15 -1.09 -7.27 29.21
C GLU A 15 -1.85 -5.95 29.08
N ASP A 16 -2.88 -5.98 28.23
CA ASP A 16 -3.87 -4.95 27.95
C ASP A 16 -3.48 -3.82 26.98
N MET A 17 -3.47 -4.16 25.68
CA MET A 17 -4.30 -3.46 24.68
C MET A 17 -4.76 -4.43 23.59
N GLN A 18 -5.49 -5.48 23.99
CA GLN A 18 -6.48 -6.11 23.10
C GLN A 18 -7.69 -5.19 23.05
N LEU A 19 -7.79 -4.41 21.97
CA LEU A 19 -9.05 -3.78 21.58
C LEU A 19 -9.61 -4.58 20.41
N GLU A 20 -10.49 -5.52 20.75
CA GLU A 20 -11.38 -6.13 19.79
C GLU A 20 -12.32 -5.07 19.21
N ALA A 21 -12.19 -4.83 17.91
CA ALA A 21 -13.29 -4.35 17.10
C ALA A 21 -13.53 -5.41 16.02
N GLY A 22 -14.54 -6.24 16.26
CA GLY A 22 -14.95 -7.30 15.35
C GLY A 22 -15.15 -6.77 13.93
N THR A 23 -14.30 -7.25 13.02
CA THR A 23 -14.57 -7.19 11.59
C THR A 23 -14.45 -8.61 11.08
N LEU A 24 -15.56 -9.12 10.53
CA LEU A 24 -15.66 -10.46 9.97
C LEU A 24 -14.48 -10.74 9.02
N PRO A 25 -14.00 -11.99 8.91
CA PRO A 25 -12.98 -12.33 7.94
C PRO A 25 -13.57 -12.09 6.54
N VAL A 26 -13.20 -10.96 5.94
CA VAL A 26 -13.40 -10.71 4.51
C VAL A 26 -12.72 -11.88 3.83
N THR A 27 -13.52 -12.74 3.20
CA THR A 27 -13.03 -13.86 2.39
C THR A 27 -12.16 -13.28 1.29
N ARG A 28 -10.86 -13.23 1.58
CA ARG A 28 -9.82 -12.68 0.72
C ARG A 28 -9.79 -13.55 -0.53
N ILE A 29 -10.22 -13.00 -1.65
CA ILE A 29 -10.03 -13.66 -2.94
C ILE A 29 -8.51 -13.77 -3.13
N PRO A 30 -7.94 -14.98 -3.20
CA PRO A 30 -6.51 -15.14 -3.37
C PRO A 30 -6.08 -14.48 -4.69
N GLY A 31 -5.19 -13.49 -4.62
CA GLY A 31 -4.61 -12.83 -5.79
C GLY A 31 -5.03 -11.38 -6.03
N VAL A 32 -6.01 -10.83 -5.28
CA VAL A 32 -6.36 -9.41 -5.35
C VAL A 32 -5.74 -8.69 -4.16
N VAL A 33 -4.76 -7.81 -4.43
CA VAL A 33 -4.22 -6.89 -3.42
C VAL A 33 -5.24 -5.79 -3.22
N SER A 34 -5.65 -5.54 -1.98
CA SER A 34 -6.55 -4.43 -1.65
C SER A 34 -5.77 -3.13 -1.35
N ILE A 35 -6.46 -2.00 -1.29
CA ILE A 35 -5.82 -0.73 -0.92
C ILE A 35 -5.36 -0.74 0.53
N GLU A 36 -6.08 -1.45 1.40
CA GLU A 36 -5.70 -1.67 2.80
C GLU A 36 -4.41 -2.49 2.87
N ASP A 37 -4.26 -3.53 2.04
CA ASP A 37 -3.03 -4.34 1.98
C ASP A 37 -1.82 -3.50 1.57
N LYS A 38 -1.98 -2.60 0.60
CA LYS A 38 -0.95 -1.64 0.21
C LYS A 38 -0.58 -0.72 1.37
N GLN A 39 -1.57 -0.10 2.02
CA GLN A 39 -1.35 0.82 3.13
C GLN A 39 -0.66 0.14 4.31
N VAL A 40 -1.05 -1.10 4.63
CA VAL A 40 -0.41 -1.89 5.69
C VAL A 40 1.04 -2.21 5.35
N ALA A 41 1.34 -2.58 4.10
CA ALA A 41 2.69 -2.86 3.66
C ALA A 41 3.58 -1.61 3.69
N ASP A 42 3.08 -0.47 3.21
CA ASP A 42 3.77 0.82 3.24
C ASP A 42 4.04 1.28 4.68
N ALA A 43 3.03 1.23 5.55
CA ALA A 43 3.17 1.57 6.96
C ALA A 43 4.17 0.65 7.68
N SER A 44 4.15 -0.66 7.37
CA SER A 44 5.10 -1.63 7.91
C SER A 44 6.53 -1.35 7.46
N SER A 45 6.73 -0.91 6.23
CA SER A 45 8.04 -0.51 5.69
C SER A 45 8.59 0.72 6.41
N VAL A 46 7.75 1.74 6.61
CA VAL A 46 8.11 2.96 7.36
C VAL A 46 8.44 2.64 8.81
N ALA A 47 7.60 1.85 9.49
CA ALA A 47 7.82 1.44 10.87
C ALA A 47 9.13 0.66 11.04
N ALA A 48 9.43 -0.28 10.12
CA ALA A 48 10.68 -1.03 10.15
C ALA A 48 11.92 -0.13 9.95
N SER A 49 11.80 0.87 9.08
CA SER A 49 12.87 1.86 8.85
C SER A 49 13.10 2.74 10.08
N SER A 50 12.03 3.18 10.73
CA SER A 50 12.08 3.92 12.00
C SER A 50 12.73 3.09 13.11
N ALA A 51 12.43 1.78 13.20
CA ALA A 51 13.05 0.90 14.17
C ALA A 51 14.58 0.80 14.00
N VAL A 52 15.08 0.74 12.77
CA VAL A 52 16.53 0.79 12.48
C VAL A 52 17.13 2.11 12.98
N ALA A 53 16.51 3.24 12.65
CA ALA A 53 17.00 4.55 13.08
C ALA A 53 17.03 4.70 14.61
N HIS A 54 16.04 4.15 15.32
CA HIS A 54 16.02 4.13 16.78
C HIS A 54 17.17 3.31 17.37
N LEU A 55 17.46 2.13 16.80
CA LEU A 55 18.58 1.30 17.25
C LEU A 55 19.94 1.95 16.96
N GLU A 56 20.11 2.60 15.81
CA GLU A 56 21.31 3.37 15.48
C GLU A 56 21.49 4.55 16.44
N SER A 57 20.42 5.26 16.78
CA SER A 57 20.44 6.32 17.79
C SER A 57 20.83 5.79 19.18
N ALA A 58 20.28 4.64 19.57
CA ALA A 58 20.61 3.99 20.85
C ALA A 58 22.09 3.55 20.91
N ARG A 59 22.65 3.06 19.79
CA ARG A 59 24.08 2.78 19.67
C ARG A 59 24.91 4.05 19.84
N ASP A 60 24.56 5.12 19.15
CA ASP A 60 25.30 6.38 19.21
C ASP A 60 25.25 7.02 20.61
N GLU A 61 24.12 6.89 21.30
CA GLU A 61 23.96 7.30 22.68
C GLU A 61 24.77 6.41 23.64
N ALA A 62 24.78 5.10 23.44
CA ALA A 62 25.66 4.20 24.19
C ALA A 62 27.13 4.58 23.98
N TRP A 63 27.55 4.92 22.76
CA TRP A 63 28.90 5.40 22.45
C TRP A 63 29.27 6.67 23.21
N ARG A 64 28.34 7.64 23.26
CA ARG A 64 28.52 8.87 24.04
C ARG A 64 28.64 8.58 25.54
N LYS A 65 27.79 7.70 26.08
CA LYS A 65 27.80 7.32 27.50
C LYS A 65 29.09 6.58 27.89
N ALA A 66 29.53 5.63 27.06
CA ALA A 66 30.78 4.89 27.27
C ALA A 66 31.99 5.83 27.30
N ARG A 67 32.08 6.81 26.38
CA ARG A 67 33.14 7.84 26.39
C ARG A 67 33.12 8.70 27.66
N GLY A 68 31.92 9.13 28.09
CA GLY A 68 31.77 9.89 29.34
C GLY A 68 32.16 9.08 30.58
N SER A 69 31.77 7.80 30.64
CA SER A 69 32.12 6.90 31.73
C SER A 69 33.63 6.63 31.78
N LEU A 70 34.29 6.50 30.63
CA LEU A 70 35.74 6.32 30.54
C LEU A 70 36.50 7.58 31.01
N ALA A 71 36.00 8.77 30.66
CA ALA A 71 36.55 10.05 31.13
C ALA A 71 36.40 10.26 32.64
N VAL A 72 35.32 9.74 33.25
CA VAL A 72 35.14 9.74 34.71
C VAL A 72 35.99 8.67 35.38
N ALA A 73 36.22 7.52 34.73
CA ALA A 73 37.09 6.47 35.26
C ALA A 73 38.57 6.85 35.34
N SER A 74 38.99 7.90 34.62
CA SER A 74 40.35 8.46 34.72
C SER A 74 40.57 9.38 35.93
N ASP A 75 39.54 9.79 36.68
CA ASP A 75 39.67 10.73 37.79
C ASP A 75 38.48 10.63 38.78
N PRO A 76 38.58 10.05 40.01
CA PRO A 76 39.72 9.52 40.79
C PRO A 76 40.06 8.04 40.45
N PRO A 77 41.15 7.42 40.99
CA PRO A 77 41.56 6.07 40.59
C PRO A 77 40.53 5.00 41.00
N ILE A 78 39.68 4.63 40.04
CA ILE A 78 38.86 3.43 40.10
C ILE A 78 39.81 2.22 40.07
N ARG A 79 39.53 1.19 40.88
CA ARG A 79 40.32 -0.05 40.85
C ARG A 79 40.26 -0.63 39.43
N SER A 80 41.40 -1.04 38.89
CA SER A 80 41.52 -1.56 37.51
C SER A 80 40.52 -2.67 37.16
N SER A 81 40.11 -3.49 38.14
CA SER A 81 39.07 -4.52 37.98
C SER A 81 37.67 -3.96 37.71
N GLN A 82 37.31 -2.81 38.29
CA GLN A 82 36.03 -2.16 38.06
C GLN A 82 35.99 -1.47 36.68
N VAL A 83 37.12 -0.90 36.24
CA VAL A 83 37.25 -0.36 34.87
C VAL A 83 37.12 -1.48 33.83
N TYR A 84 37.76 -2.63 34.06
CA TYR A 84 37.62 -3.80 33.19
C TYR A 84 36.17 -4.31 33.10
N ALA A 85 35.47 -4.40 34.24
CA ALA A 85 34.07 -4.83 34.25
C ALA A 85 33.14 -3.86 33.49
N LEU A 86 33.36 -2.54 33.65
CA LEU A 86 32.62 -1.52 32.90
C LEU A 86 32.87 -1.61 31.39
N LEU A 87 34.14 -1.74 30.99
CA LEU A 87 34.52 -1.90 29.58
C LEU A 87 33.93 -3.17 28.96
N SER A 88 33.98 -4.30 29.67
CA SER A 88 33.39 -5.57 29.22
C SER A 88 31.88 -5.45 29.02
N ALA A 89 31.17 -4.86 29.99
CA ALA A 89 29.73 -4.68 29.91
C ALA A 89 29.33 -3.74 28.75
N GLU A 90 30.10 -2.68 28.51
CA GLU A 90 29.86 -1.80 27.36
C GLU A 90 30.17 -2.50 26.03
N THR A 91 31.25 -3.27 25.94
CA THR A 91 31.55 -4.04 24.70
C THR A 91 30.46 -5.06 24.39
N ASP A 92 29.93 -5.76 25.40
CA ASP A 92 28.83 -6.71 25.23
C ASP A 92 27.55 -6.00 24.78
N ARG A 93 27.25 -4.84 25.37
CA ARG A 93 26.13 -3.99 24.98
C ARG A 93 26.25 -3.51 23.53
N PHE A 94 27.43 -3.09 23.08
CA PHE A 94 27.66 -2.70 21.68
C PHE A 94 27.50 -3.89 20.73
N ALA A 95 28.04 -5.05 21.08
CA ALA A 95 27.88 -6.25 20.26
C ALA A 95 26.40 -6.63 20.11
N GLN A 96 25.62 -6.54 21.18
CA GLN A 96 24.17 -6.77 21.14
C GLN A 96 23.44 -5.73 20.27
N LEU A 97 23.77 -4.44 20.38
CA LEU A 97 23.17 -3.38 19.57
C LEU A 97 23.52 -3.53 18.08
N GLU A 98 24.77 -3.84 17.75
CA GLU A 98 25.18 -4.07 16.35
C GLU A 98 24.50 -5.30 15.74
N ALA A 99 24.37 -6.39 16.50
CA ALA A 99 23.61 -7.56 16.07
C ALA A 99 22.12 -7.21 15.82
N ALA A 100 21.49 -6.50 16.77
CA ALA A 100 20.11 -6.06 16.63
C ALA A 100 19.91 -5.10 15.44
N ILE A 101 20.84 -4.17 15.18
CA ILE A 101 20.80 -3.28 14.02
C ILE A 101 20.90 -4.08 12.73
N LYS A 102 21.79 -5.08 12.67
CA LYS A 102 21.95 -5.93 11.48
C LYS A 102 20.65 -6.69 11.17
N ASP A 103 20.03 -7.28 12.18
CA ASP A 103 18.77 -8.00 12.01
C ASP A 103 17.62 -7.06 11.65
N ALA A 104 17.54 -5.89 12.29
CA ALA A 104 16.56 -4.87 11.97
C ALA A 104 16.70 -4.33 10.54
N LYS A 105 17.94 -4.16 10.04
CA LYS A 105 18.19 -3.78 8.64
C LYS A 105 17.73 -4.85 7.66
N ALA A 106 18.02 -6.13 7.94
CA ALA A 106 17.52 -7.22 7.13
C ALA A 106 15.98 -7.25 7.11
N HIS A 107 15.34 -7.03 8.27
CA HIS A 107 13.89 -6.92 8.37
C HIS A 107 13.33 -5.73 7.57
N SER A 108 13.95 -4.55 7.70
CA SER A 108 13.56 -3.33 6.98
C SER A 108 13.64 -3.53 5.46
N VAL A 109 14.72 -4.13 4.95
CA VAL A 109 14.85 -4.46 3.51
C VAL A 109 13.74 -5.42 3.06
N HIS A 110 13.43 -6.44 3.86
CA HIS A 110 12.34 -7.35 3.54
C HIS A 110 10.99 -6.63 3.47
N LYS A 111 10.69 -5.75 4.45
CA LYS A 111 9.43 -4.99 4.48
C LYS A 111 9.34 -3.99 3.33
N GLN A 112 10.44 -3.34 2.97
CA GLN A 112 10.51 -2.48 1.80
C GLN A 112 10.18 -3.26 0.53
N ARG A 113 10.79 -4.44 0.34
CA ARG A 113 10.50 -5.29 -0.82
C ARG A 113 9.04 -5.76 -0.87
N VAL A 114 8.44 -6.07 0.28
CA VAL A 114 7.02 -6.40 0.37
C VAL A 114 6.17 -5.20 -0.07
N ALA A 115 6.46 -3.99 0.43
CA ALA A 115 5.75 -2.77 0.04
C ALA A 115 5.84 -2.50 -1.47
N GLU A 116 7.02 -2.63 -2.06
CA GLU A 116 7.24 -2.49 -3.51
C GLU A 116 6.40 -3.50 -4.32
N LEU A 117 6.42 -4.77 -3.92
CA LEU A 117 5.64 -5.81 -4.59
C LEU A 117 4.14 -5.59 -4.45
N THR A 118 3.66 -5.18 -3.27
CA THR A 118 2.24 -4.87 -3.05
C THR A 118 1.79 -3.65 -3.84
N SER A 119 2.62 -2.61 -3.93
CA SER A 119 2.29 -1.43 -4.75
C SER A 119 2.23 -1.80 -6.23
N ALA A 120 3.22 -2.55 -6.74
CA ALA A 120 3.22 -2.97 -8.13
C ALA A 120 2.01 -3.86 -8.49
N ALA A 121 1.62 -4.76 -7.58
CA ALA A 121 0.45 -5.60 -7.74
C ALA A 121 -0.86 -4.78 -7.72
N TRP A 122 -0.96 -3.78 -6.85
CA TRP A 122 -2.08 -2.84 -6.81
C TRP A 122 -2.21 -2.06 -8.12
N ASP A 123 -1.11 -1.49 -8.61
CA ASP A 123 -1.11 -0.70 -9.84
C ASP A 123 -1.49 -1.56 -11.07
N ALA A 124 -1.05 -2.82 -11.10
CA ALA A 124 -1.45 -3.77 -12.14
C ALA A 124 -2.95 -4.08 -12.09
N HIS A 125 -3.50 -4.29 -10.89
CA HIS A 125 -4.93 -4.55 -10.70
C HIS A 125 -5.80 -3.35 -11.14
N GLU A 126 -5.45 -2.13 -10.72
CA GLU A 126 -6.17 -0.93 -11.14
C GLU A 126 -6.03 -0.69 -12.66
N SER A 127 -4.88 -1.00 -13.26
CA SER A 127 -4.71 -0.92 -14.72
C SER A 127 -5.66 -1.86 -15.47
N LEU A 128 -5.83 -3.10 -14.99
CA LEU A 128 -6.76 -4.07 -15.58
C LEU A 128 -8.20 -3.56 -15.48
N LYS A 129 -8.60 -3.10 -14.30
CA LYS A 129 -9.93 -2.51 -14.08
C LYS A 129 -10.21 -1.33 -15.00
N LEU A 130 -9.23 -0.44 -15.20
CA LEU A 130 -9.35 0.68 -16.15
C LEU A 130 -9.49 0.22 -17.61
N LYS A 131 -8.79 -0.85 -18.00
CA LYS A 131 -8.92 -1.43 -19.35
C LYS A 131 -10.31 -2.02 -19.56
N GLU A 132 -10.84 -2.74 -18.57
CA GLU A 132 -12.19 -3.30 -18.62
C GLU A 132 -13.26 -2.21 -18.72
N LEU A 133 -13.13 -1.14 -17.93
CA LEU A 133 -14.02 0.01 -18.02
C LEU A 133 -13.96 0.67 -19.40
N ARG A 134 -12.77 0.87 -19.97
CA ARG A 134 -12.63 1.41 -21.33
C ARG A 134 -13.26 0.51 -22.40
N ALA A 135 -13.09 -0.81 -22.26
CA ALA A 135 -13.72 -1.76 -23.16
C ALA A 135 -15.25 -1.70 -23.07
N SER A 136 -15.81 -1.62 -21.85
CA SER A 136 -17.25 -1.45 -21.66
C SER A 136 -17.78 -0.14 -22.22
N SER A 137 -17.05 0.98 -22.05
CA SER A 137 -17.46 2.27 -22.61
C SER A 137 -17.37 2.30 -24.13
N ALA A 138 -16.39 1.60 -24.71
CA ALA A 138 -16.29 1.45 -26.16
C ALA A 138 -17.44 0.58 -26.71
N ALA A 139 -17.82 -0.48 -26.00
CA ALA A 139 -18.95 -1.32 -26.36
C ALA A 139 -20.27 -0.55 -26.36
N THR A 140 -20.54 0.22 -25.30
CA THR A 140 -21.77 1.04 -25.23
C THR A 140 -21.78 2.15 -26.29
N ALA A 141 -20.63 2.77 -26.57
CA ALA A 141 -20.50 3.74 -27.64
C ALA A 141 -20.78 3.12 -29.02
N LEU A 142 -20.32 1.88 -29.25
CA LEU A 142 -20.60 1.14 -30.48
C LEU A 142 -22.10 0.80 -30.60
N GLU A 143 -22.73 0.33 -29.53
CA GLU A 143 -24.18 0.09 -29.51
C GLU A 143 -24.97 1.37 -29.81
N GLN A 144 -24.59 2.50 -29.22
CA GLN A 144 -25.21 3.80 -29.52
C GLN A 144 -24.99 4.22 -30.98
N ALA A 145 -23.79 4.01 -31.53
CA ALA A 145 -23.49 4.33 -32.93
C ALA A 145 -24.30 3.45 -33.90
N THR A 146 -24.44 2.15 -33.61
CA THR A 146 -25.22 1.23 -34.44
C THR A 146 -26.71 1.55 -34.42
N THR A 147 -27.27 1.85 -33.24
CA THR A 147 -28.67 2.27 -33.12
C THR A 147 -28.93 3.62 -33.78
N ALA A 148 -28.00 4.58 -33.67
CA ALA A 148 -28.08 5.85 -34.40
C ALA A 148 -28.01 5.65 -35.92
N ALA A 149 -27.14 4.77 -36.40
CA ALA A 149 -27.02 4.45 -37.82
C ALA A 149 -28.28 3.76 -38.37
N GLN A 150 -28.91 2.88 -37.59
CA GLN A 150 -30.20 2.27 -37.95
C GLN A 150 -31.30 3.32 -38.06
N LYS A 151 -31.44 4.19 -37.05
CA LYS A 151 -32.42 5.29 -37.08
C LYS A 151 -32.19 6.23 -38.27
N ALA A 152 -30.94 6.56 -38.58
CA ALA A 152 -30.62 7.39 -39.74
C ALA A 152 -31.05 6.74 -41.06
N ARG A 153 -30.85 5.42 -41.20
CA ARG A 153 -31.32 4.65 -42.38
C ARG A 153 -32.84 4.60 -42.47
N GLU A 154 -33.53 4.40 -41.35
CA GLU A 154 -35.00 4.42 -41.32
C GLU A 154 -35.53 5.78 -41.79
N LEU A 155 -35.01 6.88 -41.23
CA LEU A 155 -35.36 8.24 -41.65
C LEU A 155 -35.03 8.52 -43.12
N GLU A 156 -33.90 8.02 -43.64
CA GLU A 156 -33.54 8.13 -45.05
C GLU A 156 -34.57 7.42 -45.94
N THR A 157 -35.00 6.21 -45.58
CA THR A 157 -36.02 5.48 -46.35
C THR A 157 -37.39 6.14 -46.29
N GLU A 158 -37.77 6.74 -45.16
CA GLU A 158 -39.01 7.50 -45.02
C GLU A 158 -38.97 8.75 -45.91
N LEU A 159 -37.88 9.50 -45.87
CA LEU A 159 -37.69 10.70 -46.69
C LEU A 159 -37.73 10.38 -48.19
N LEU A 160 -37.10 9.28 -48.63
CA LEU A 160 -37.17 8.84 -50.03
C LEU A 160 -38.61 8.53 -50.46
N ARG A 161 -39.41 7.87 -49.60
CA ARG A 161 -40.83 7.60 -49.89
C ARG A 161 -41.65 8.88 -49.98
N GLU A 162 -41.41 9.85 -49.08
CA GLU A 162 -42.10 11.14 -49.12
C GLU A 162 -41.79 11.88 -50.42
N LEU A 163 -40.53 11.90 -50.85
CA LEU A 163 -40.12 12.49 -52.12
C LEU A 163 -40.78 11.81 -53.33
N GLU A 164 -40.92 10.50 -53.34
CA GLU A 164 -41.65 9.77 -54.40
C GLU A 164 -43.13 10.15 -54.44
N VAL A 165 -43.79 10.25 -53.27
CA VAL A 165 -45.19 10.67 -53.17
C VAL A 165 -45.36 12.12 -53.65
N GLU A 166 -44.46 13.02 -53.27
CA GLU A 166 -44.47 14.41 -53.71
C GLU A 166 -44.24 14.54 -55.21
N ALA A 167 -43.28 13.80 -55.77
CA ALA A 167 -43.05 13.76 -57.22
C ALA A 167 -44.31 13.26 -57.96
N GLY A 168 -44.99 12.24 -57.44
CA GLY A 168 -46.25 11.76 -57.98
C GLY A 168 -47.38 12.81 -57.92
N ARG A 169 -47.50 13.54 -56.81
CA ARG A 169 -48.46 14.65 -56.66
C ARG A 169 -48.18 15.77 -57.66
N GLN A 170 -46.92 16.15 -57.84
CA GLN A 170 -46.51 17.18 -58.81
C GLN A 170 -46.81 16.74 -60.24
N ALA A 171 -46.48 15.51 -60.61
CA ALA A 171 -46.80 14.97 -61.94
C ALA A 171 -48.31 14.94 -62.23
N ALA A 172 -49.12 14.56 -61.25
CA ALA A 172 -50.58 14.58 -61.36
C ALA A 172 -51.14 16.01 -61.49
N ALA A 173 -50.58 16.98 -60.76
CA ALA A 173 -50.95 18.38 -60.89
C ALA A 173 -50.66 18.94 -62.29
N CYS A 174 -49.49 18.62 -62.87
CA CYS A 174 -49.13 19.03 -64.23
C CYS A 174 -50.10 18.46 -65.29
N GLN A 175 -50.50 17.19 -65.18
CA GLN A 175 -51.43 16.55 -66.12
C GLN A 175 -52.87 17.09 -66.03
N SER A 176 -53.26 17.67 -64.88
CA SER A 176 -54.56 18.30 -64.71
C SER A 176 -54.63 19.72 -65.30
N GLY A 177 -53.49 20.40 -65.42
CA GLY A 177 -53.38 21.72 -66.05
C GLY A 177 -53.42 21.71 -67.58
N GLU A 178 -53.12 20.58 -68.23
CA GLU A 178 -53.17 20.43 -69.70
C GLU A 178 -54.56 20.04 -70.25
N ARG A 179 -55.55 19.74 -69.39
CA ARG A 179 -56.92 19.37 -69.79
C ARG A 179 -57.98 20.45 -69.52
N GLY A 180 -57.56 21.69 -69.28
CA GLY A 180 -58.43 22.87 -69.20
C GLY A 180 -58.17 23.81 -70.37
#